data_AF-A0A7Y2K608-F1
#
_entry.id   AF-A0A7Y2K608-F1
#
_cell.length_a   1.000
_cell.length_b   1.000
_cell.length_c   1.000
_cell.angle_alpha   90.00
_cell.angle_beta   90.00
_cell.angle_gamma   90.00
#
_symmetry.space_group_name_H-M   'P 1'
#
loop_
_entity.id
_entity.type
_entity.pdbx_description
1 polymer ?
#
loop_
_entity_poly.entity_id
_entity_poly.type
_entity_poly.pdbx_seq_one_letter_code
_entity_poly.pdbx_strand_id
1 'polypeptide(L)'
;MTVIIASVVVFLVLILLLVSILLGAKAKLTPSGPVTINVNNEKDIEVGSGGTLLSTLGDNKLFLPSACGGGGTCIQCKCIVEDGGG
;
A
#
# COMPACT_ATOMS: atom_id res chain seq x y z
N MET A 1 22.87 -27.55 30.65
CA MET A 1 22.13 -26.27 30.75
C MET A 1 22.76 -25.19 29.86
N THR A 2 24.06 -24.91 30.00
CA THR A 2 24.79 -23.90 29.20
C THR A 2 24.70 -24.11 27.68
N VAL A 3 24.90 -25.34 27.20
CA VAL A 3 24.80 -25.67 25.75
C VAL A 3 23.38 -25.50 25.19
N ILE A 4 22.35 -25.75 26.01
CA ILE A 4 20.94 -25.60 25.62
C ILE A 4 20.59 -24.11 25.52
N ILE A 5 21.04 -23.31 26.49
CA ILE A 5 20.83 -21.87 26.46
C ILE A 5 21.60 -21.24 25.28
N ALA A 6 22.85 -21.66 25.05
CA ALA A 6 23.65 -21.18 23.93
C ALA A 6 23.02 -21.53 22.57
N SER A 7 22.52 -22.76 22.37
CA SER A 7 21.89 -23.15 21.11
C SER A 7 20.60 -22.38 20.83
N VAL A 8 19.78 -22.14 21.87
CA VAL A 8 18.55 -21.34 21.75
C VAL A 8 18.85 -19.89 21.37
N VAL A 9 19.85 -19.27 22.01
CA VAL A 9 20.24 -17.88 21.71
C VAL A 9 20.76 -17.75 20.29
N VAL A 10 21.62 -18.65 19.84
CA VAL A 10 22.18 -18.62 18.47
C VAL A 10 21.07 -18.76 17.43
N PHE A 11 20.14 -19.72 17.62
CA PHE A 11 19.02 -19.89 16.70
C PHE A 11 18.09 -18.68 16.67
N LEU A 12 17.79 -18.09 17.84
CA LEU A 12 16.95 -16.91 17.94
C LEU A 12 17.54 -15.71 17.19
N VAL A 13 18.84 -15.45 17.36
CA VAL A 13 19.53 -14.37 16.65
C VAL A 13 19.52 -14.61 15.14
N LEU A 14 19.75 -15.85 14.70
CA LEU A 14 19.76 -16.20 13.28
C LEU A 14 18.37 -15.97 12.65
N ILE A 15 17.30 -16.38 13.32
CA ILE A 15 15.92 -16.15 12.85
C ILE A 15 15.61 -14.66 12.79
N LEU A 16 15.92 -13.90 13.84
CA LEU A 16 15.68 -12.44 13.86
C LEU A 16 16.44 -11.71 12.75
N LEU A 17 17.68 -12.14 12.48
CA LEU A 17 18.50 -11.59 11.40
C LEU A 17 17.84 -11.84 10.04
N LEU A 18 17.38 -13.06 9.77
CA LEU A 18 16.72 -13.40 8.51
C LEU A 18 15.40 -12.64 8.33
N VAL A 19 14.56 -12.55 9.37
CA VAL A 19 13.31 -11.78 9.32
C VAL A 19 13.58 -10.30 9.07
N SER A 20 14.61 -9.74 9.70
CA SER A 20 14.98 -8.33 9.51
C SER A 20 15.40 -8.04 8.06
N ILE A 21 16.18 -8.94 7.44
CA ILE A 21 16.56 -8.83 6.03
C ILE A 21 15.32 -8.92 5.13
N LEU A 22 14.45 -9.89 5.37
CA LEU A 22 13.21 -10.07 4.59
C LEU A 22 12.32 -8.83 4.66
N LEU A 23 12.15 -8.26 5.86
CA LEU A 23 11.30 -7.09 6.07
C LEU A 23 11.91 -5.84 5.43
N GLY A 24 13.23 -5.68 5.50
CA GLY A 24 13.96 -4.62 4.79
C GLY A 24 13.84 -4.74 3.27
N ALA A 25 13.95 -5.95 2.73
CA ALA A 25 13.75 -6.22 1.30
C ALA A 25 12.31 -5.90 0.88
N LYS A 26 11.31 -6.35 1.65
CA LYS A 26 9.90 -6.04 1.40
C LYS A 26 9.68 -4.53 1.33
N ALA A 27 10.14 -3.78 2.34
CA ALA A 27 9.94 -2.34 2.43
C ALA A 27 10.53 -1.57 1.23
N LYS A 28 11.60 -2.09 0.61
CA LYS A 28 12.24 -1.47 -0.55
C LYS A 28 11.64 -1.91 -1.88
N LEU A 29 11.13 -3.14 -1.97
CA LEU A 29 10.56 -3.70 -3.19
C LEU A 29 9.08 -3.36 -3.37
N THR A 30 8.34 -3.11 -2.29
CA THR A 30 6.97 -2.61 -2.41
C THR A 30 6.98 -1.11 -2.61
N PRO A 31 6.38 -0.58 -3.70
CA PRO A 31 6.21 0.85 -3.87
C PRO A 31 5.36 1.38 -2.71
N SER A 32 5.89 2.33 -1.95
CA SER A 32 5.21 2.97 -0.81
C SER A 32 5.42 4.50 -0.79
N GLY A 33 5.88 5.04 -1.92
CA GLY A 33 6.11 6.48 -2.08
C GLY A 33 4.81 7.25 -2.37
N PRO A 34 4.82 8.58 -2.21
CA PRO A 34 3.74 9.42 -2.70
C PRO A 34 3.61 9.24 -4.22
N VAL A 35 2.38 9.11 -4.69
CA VAL A 35 2.03 9.03 -6.11
C VAL A 35 1.23 10.26 -6.49
N THR A 36 1.44 10.75 -7.71
CA THR A 36 0.68 11.86 -8.26
C THR A 36 -0.43 11.32 -9.14
N ILE A 37 -1.68 11.73 -8.87
CA ILE A 37 -2.83 11.44 -9.72
C ILE A 37 -3.21 12.72 -10.45
N ASN A 38 -3.21 12.66 -11.78
CA ASN A 38 -3.74 13.72 -12.61
C ASN A 38 -5.23 13.46 -12.88
N VAL A 39 -6.07 14.45 -12.56
CA VAL A 39 -7.53 14.39 -12.78
C VAL A 39 -7.88 15.32 -13.94
N ASN A 40 -8.33 14.74 -15.05
CA ASN A 40 -8.78 15.45 -16.27
C ASN A 40 -7.79 16.48 -16.84
N ASN A 41 -6.48 16.34 -16.59
CA ASN A 41 -5.46 17.35 -16.95
C ASN A 41 -5.64 18.73 -16.30
N GLU A 42 -6.50 18.83 -15.29
CA GLU A 42 -6.82 20.11 -14.62
C GLU A 42 -6.25 20.17 -13.20
N LYS A 43 -6.10 19.01 -12.55
CA LYS A 43 -5.71 18.94 -11.12
C LYS A 43 -4.78 17.78 -10.85
N ASP A 44 -3.59 18.09 -10.33
CA ASP A 44 -2.67 17.12 -9.79
C ASP A 44 -2.86 17.01 -8.28
N ILE A 45 -3.03 15.78 -7.78
CA ILE A 45 -3.09 15.48 -6.34
C ILE A 45 -1.98 14.52 -5.97
N GLU A 46 -1.23 14.85 -4.94
CA GLU A 46 -0.18 13.99 -4.39
C GLU A 46 -0.76 13.20 -3.22
N VAL A 47 -0.76 11.88 -3.34
CA VAL A 47 -1.46 10.97 -2.42
C VAL A 47 -0.59 9.78 -2.06
N GLY A 48 -0.80 9.21 -0.88
CA GLY A 48 -0.11 7.99 -0.49
C GLY A 48 -0.60 6.79 -1.31
N SER A 49 0.33 5.95 -1.78
CA SER A 49 0.00 4.69 -2.44
C SER A 49 -0.63 3.67 -1.48
N GLY A 50 -1.57 2.85 -1.96
CA GLY A 50 -2.15 1.72 -1.22
C GLY A 50 -3.61 1.87 -0.81
N GLY A 51 -4.22 3.04 -1.01
CA GLY A 51 -5.66 3.26 -0.88
C GLY A 51 -6.44 2.92 -2.15
N THR A 52 -7.79 2.89 -2.05
CA THR A 52 -8.66 2.78 -3.22
C THR A 52 -8.86 4.15 -3.87
N LEU A 53 -9.00 4.19 -5.21
CA LEU A 53 -9.27 5.43 -5.94
C LEU A 53 -10.50 6.18 -5.40
N LEU A 54 -11.56 5.47 -4.99
CA LEU A 54 -12.77 6.08 -4.44
C LEU A 54 -12.49 6.87 -3.15
N SER A 55 -11.75 6.28 -2.21
CA SER A 55 -11.43 6.94 -0.94
C SER A 55 -10.47 8.11 -1.18
N THR A 56 -9.41 7.87 -1.95
CA THR A 56 -8.38 8.87 -2.23
C THR A 56 -8.93 10.10 -2.95
N LEU A 57 -9.86 9.93 -3.90
CA LEU A 57 -10.55 11.04 -4.57
C LEU A 57 -11.54 11.72 -3.63
N GLY A 58 -12.30 10.95 -2.83
CA GLY A 58 -13.23 11.50 -1.84
C GLY A 58 -12.55 12.41 -0.81
N ASP A 59 -11.39 11.99 -0.29
CA ASP A 59 -10.57 12.78 0.64
C ASP A 59 -10.07 14.09 0.02
N ASN A 60 -9.84 14.09 -1.30
CA ASN A 60 -9.46 15.26 -2.09
C ASN A 60 -10.66 16.08 -2.62
N LYS A 61 -11.85 15.86 -2.04
CA LYS A 61 -13.13 16.53 -2.36
C LYS A 61 -13.65 16.23 -3.78
N LEU A 62 -13.25 15.11 -4.36
CA LEU A 62 -13.74 14.59 -5.65
C LEU A 62 -14.63 13.37 -5.39
N PHE A 63 -15.94 13.61 -5.28
CA PHE A 63 -16.89 12.57 -4.90
C PHE A 63 -17.42 11.83 -6.12
N LEU A 64 -17.17 10.52 -6.16
CA LEU A 64 -17.81 9.60 -7.09
C LEU A 64 -19.09 9.06 -6.45
N PRO A 65 -20.22 8.98 -7.20
CA PRO A 65 -21.45 8.39 -6.67
C PRO A 65 -21.20 6.91 -6.36
N SER A 66 -21.27 6.55 -5.07
CA SER A 66 -20.98 5.20 -4.60
C SER A 66 -21.95 4.80 -3.50
N ALA A 67 -22.59 3.64 -3.67
CA ALA A 67 -23.51 3.05 -2.69
C ALA A 67 -22.86 1.91 -1.88
N CYS A 68 -21.73 1.37 -2.34
CA CYS A 68 -21.09 0.18 -1.79
C CYS A 68 -19.83 0.48 -0.95
N GLY A 69 -19.52 1.75 -0.69
CA GLY A 69 -18.43 2.14 0.21
C GLY A 69 -17.03 1.68 -0.21
N GLY A 70 -16.81 1.41 -1.51
CA GLY A 70 -15.50 0.97 -2.04
C GLY A 70 -15.37 -0.52 -2.30
N GLY A 71 -16.43 -1.32 -2.08
CA GLY A 71 -16.43 -2.75 -2.40
C GLY A 71 -16.54 -3.12 -3.88
N GLY A 72 -16.70 -2.14 -4.79
CA GLY A 72 -16.76 -2.37 -6.25
C GLY A 72 -18.02 -3.08 -6.77
N THR A 73 -18.96 -3.45 -5.89
CA THR A 73 -20.14 -4.27 -6.24
C THR A 73 -21.32 -3.46 -6.78
N CYS A 74 -21.36 -2.15 -6.53
CA CYS A 74 -22.49 -1.29 -6.89
C CYS A 74 -22.40 -0.69 -8.30
N ILE A 75 -21.24 -0.76 -8.97
CA ILE A 75 -21.01 -0.33 -10.37
C ILE A 75 -21.26 1.18 -10.62
N GLN A 76 -21.57 1.96 -9.57
CA GLN A 76 -21.85 3.40 -9.69
C GLN A 76 -20.58 4.27 -9.76
N CYS A 77 -19.49 3.83 -9.12
CA CYS A 77 -18.23 4.58 -9.05
C CYS A 77 -17.42 4.41 -10.33
N LYS A 78 -17.91 4.97 -11.44
CA LYS A 78 -17.26 4.91 -12.76
C LYS A 78 -16.13 5.94 -12.87
N CYS A 79 -14.93 5.45 -13.16
CA CYS A 79 -13.76 6.26 -13.49
C CYS A 79 -13.08 5.65 -14.73
N ILE A 80 -12.40 6.48 -15.52
CA ILE A 80 -11.63 6.06 -16.68
C ILE A 80 -10.17 6.37 -16.36
N VAL A 81 -9.30 5.37 -16.50
CA VAL A 81 -7.86 5.52 -16.30
C VAL A 81 -7.23 5.57 -17.68
N GLU A 82 -6.69 6.72 -18.07
CA GLU A 82 -6.07 6.92 -19.39
C GLU A 82 -4.61 6.42 -19.42
N ASP A 83 -3.90 6.56 -18.30
CA ASP A 83 -2.52 6.09 -18.13
C ASP A 83 -2.25 5.71 -16.65
N GLY A 84 -1.32 4.79 -16.42
CA GLY A 84 -0.99 4.24 -15.10
C GLY A 84 -1.96 3.18 -14.59
N GLY A 85 -1.94 2.94 -13.27
CA GLY A 85 -2.77 1.94 -12.58
C GLY A 85 -2.00 0.82 -11.88
N GLY A 86 -0.69 0.70 -12.17
CA GLY A 86 0.09 -0.49 -11.83
C GLY A 86 -0.07 -1.55 -12.91
#